data_AF-A0A7S0X6Q3-F1
#
_entry.id   AF-A0A7S0X6Q3-F1
#
_cell.length_a   1.000
_cell.length_b   1.000
_cell.length_c   1.000
_cell.angle_alpha   90.00
_cell.angle_beta   90.00
_cell.angle_gamma   90.00
#
_symmetry.space_group_name_H-M   'P 1'
#
loop_
_entity.id
_entity.type
_entity.pdbx_description
1 polymer ?
#
loop_
_entity_poly.entity_id
_entity_poly.type
_entity_poly.pdbx_seq_one_letter_code
_entity_poly.pdbx_strand_id
1 'polypeptide(L)'
;MAEPEPEPIPWLRKADLAYYGPFRDNVRAFIKSEMVPDEYHVEGGVLGYSVALFADGAGPGATLGAGAGDRGTGASFTARLRVYEETMLDSTRVHCDCCRCIGWHHHPVTRKQYHFIIHSDFRTDLKPELQGKRICQLCTAALPEKEKVCTACGENDSQTSILDYQTHLMHGMLHANGCGHLKRINGREAGSRMLSGQQLIQIWEKICNLLRAREVSVEDVSQKYGVEFRLLNPVACGQTWYGTYGYAFGKGSFGNTAASHRNAAERLRGFPLEAVKADFIAMAASTSATAGAGAGVGAVAAVEGGLVARAAGGNRTSGGGRTSETGRSAATAVTGPRGADAAGAAAA
;
A
#
# COMPACT_ATOMS: atom_id res chain seq x y z
N MET A 1 -19.52 -22.81 -10.61
CA MET A 1 -18.07 -22.92 -10.41
C MET A 1 -17.82 -22.65 -8.94
N ALA A 2 -17.15 -23.55 -8.23
CA ALA A 2 -16.77 -23.28 -6.84
C ALA A 2 -15.84 -22.05 -6.83
N GLU A 3 -16.07 -21.12 -5.92
CA GLU A 3 -15.12 -20.04 -5.70
C GLU A 3 -13.77 -20.66 -5.30
N PRO A 4 -12.64 -20.19 -5.88
CA PRO A 4 -11.34 -20.68 -5.48
C PRO A 4 -11.15 -20.42 -3.98
N GLU A 5 -10.66 -21.41 -3.24
CA GLU A 5 -10.38 -21.24 -1.82
C GLU A 5 -9.44 -20.04 -1.60
N PRO A 6 -9.69 -19.22 -0.58
CA PRO A 6 -8.86 -18.04 -0.31
C PRO A 6 -7.42 -18.47 -0.03
N GLU A 7 -6.47 -17.78 -0.68
CA GLU A 7 -5.05 -18.07 -0.52
C GLU A 7 -4.63 -17.89 0.96
N PRO A 8 -3.89 -18.84 1.55
CA PRO A 8 -3.45 -18.74 2.93
C PRO A 8 -2.64 -17.46 3.16
N ILE A 9 -2.76 -16.88 4.36
CA ILE A 9 -2.13 -15.60 4.70
C ILE A 9 -0.82 -15.89 5.42
N PRO A 10 0.35 -15.57 4.84
CA PRO A 10 1.62 -15.83 5.51
C PRO A 10 1.70 -15.10 6.84
N TRP A 11 2.06 -15.82 7.90
CA TRP A 11 1.98 -15.29 9.27
C TRP A 11 3.15 -15.73 10.15
N LEU A 12 3.14 -15.24 11.39
CA LEU A 12 4.08 -15.60 12.43
C LEU A 12 3.89 -17.07 12.81
N ARG A 13 4.95 -17.73 13.28
CA ARG A 13 4.88 -19.13 13.73
C ARG A 13 3.95 -19.35 14.92
N LYS A 14 3.91 -18.38 15.83
CA LYS A 14 3.01 -18.41 16.97
C LYS A 14 1.65 -17.89 16.51
N ALA A 15 0.79 -18.80 16.07
CA ALA A 15 -0.55 -18.45 15.59
C ALA A 15 -1.41 -17.81 16.70
N ASP A 16 -1.26 -18.28 17.94
CA ASP A 16 -2.05 -17.83 19.11
C ASP A 16 -1.43 -16.65 19.85
N LEU A 17 -0.48 -15.94 19.23
CA LEU A 17 0.14 -14.77 19.84
C LEU A 17 -0.91 -13.67 20.06
N ALA A 18 -0.99 -13.17 21.29
CA ALA A 18 -1.92 -12.11 21.67
C ALA A 18 -1.24 -11.11 22.60
N TYR A 19 -1.54 -9.82 22.41
CA TYR A 19 -1.10 -8.74 23.29
C TYR A 19 -2.29 -8.00 23.88
N TYR A 20 -2.15 -7.57 25.13
CA TYR A 20 -3.18 -6.87 25.88
C TYR A 20 -2.62 -5.55 26.41
N GLY A 21 -3.46 -4.51 26.39
CA GLY A 21 -3.07 -3.16 26.80
C GLY A 21 -2.84 -2.21 25.62
N PRO A 22 -2.17 -1.07 25.87
CA PRO A 22 -1.99 -0.02 24.86
C PRO A 22 -0.95 -0.40 23.81
N PHE A 23 -1.15 0.09 22.58
CA PHE A 23 -0.28 -0.18 21.42
C PHE A 23 1.22 -0.05 21.72
N ARG A 24 1.63 1.03 22.41
CA ARG A 24 3.04 1.30 22.72
C ARG A 24 3.72 0.15 23.46
N ASP A 25 3.01 -0.49 24.38
CA ASP A 25 3.59 -1.55 25.19
C ASP A 25 3.56 -2.87 24.41
N ASN A 26 2.48 -3.10 23.64
CA ASN A 26 2.35 -4.24 22.73
C ASN A 26 3.44 -4.27 21.65
N VAL A 27 3.72 -3.14 20.98
CA VAL A 27 4.74 -3.09 19.92
C VAL A 27 6.15 -3.32 20.46
N ARG A 28 6.45 -2.83 21.67
CA ARG A 28 7.72 -3.10 22.34
C ARG A 28 7.87 -4.57 22.71
N ALA A 29 6.81 -5.17 23.25
CA ALA A 29 6.79 -6.60 23.56
C ALA A 29 6.99 -7.43 22.29
N PHE A 30 6.26 -7.11 21.22
CA PHE A 30 6.36 -7.76 19.91
C PHE A 30 7.77 -7.69 19.31
N ILE A 31 8.36 -6.50 19.25
CA ILE A 31 9.74 -6.33 18.77
C ILE A 31 10.71 -7.17 19.60
N LYS A 32 10.56 -7.15 20.93
CA LYS A 32 11.45 -7.88 21.84
C LYS A 32 11.32 -9.40 21.74
N SER A 33 10.10 -9.93 21.57
CA SER A 33 9.84 -11.37 21.68
C SER A 33 9.81 -12.10 20.34
N GLU A 34 9.42 -11.41 19.25
CA GLU A 34 9.21 -12.05 17.95
C GLU A 34 10.17 -11.58 16.85
N MET A 35 10.93 -10.51 17.07
CA MET A 35 11.79 -9.94 16.04
C MET A 35 13.28 -10.05 16.38
N VAL A 36 14.09 -10.16 15.34
CA VAL A 36 15.55 -10.14 15.44
C VAL A 36 16.03 -8.76 15.02
N PRO A 37 16.90 -8.08 15.79
CA PRO A 37 17.47 -6.80 15.37
C PRO A 37 18.28 -6.97 14.09
N ASP A 38 18.16 -6.03 13.17
CA ASP A 38 19.02 -5.98 11.99
C ASP A 38 20.46 -5.62 12.44
N GLU A 39 21.48 -6.17 11.76
CA GLU A 39 22.90 -6.08 12.17
C GLU A 39 23.45 -4.64 12.22
N TYR A 40 22.77 -3.68 11.59
CA TYR A 40 23.19 -2.29 11.49
C TYR A 40 22.00 -1.33 11.49
N HIS A 41 22.25 -0.09 11.90
CA HIS A 41 21.29 0.99 11.71
C HIS A 41 21.14 1.26 10.21
N VAL A 42 19.91 1.26 9.73
CA VAL A 42 19.64 1.45 8.28
C VAL A 42 19.92 2.90 7.87
N GLU A 43 19.62 3.84 8.77
CA GLU A 43 19.95 5.25 8.66
C GLU A 43 19.99 5.88 10.07
N GLY A 44 20.56 7.08 10.21
CA GLY A 44 20.71 7.75 11.51
C GLY A 44 19.38 7.89 12.24
N GLY A 45 19.24 7.23 13.40
CA GLY A 45 18.03 7.28 14.22
C GLY A 45 16.92 6.29 13.83
N VAL A 46 17.14 5.42 12.84
CA VAL A 46 16.19 4.38 12.42
C VAL A 46 16.76 2.98 12.66
N LEU A 47 16.19 2.30 13.66
CA LEU A 47 16.60 0.94 14.04
C LEU A 47 15.64 -0.08 13.41
N GLY A 48 16.20 -1.04 12.67
CA GLY A 48 15.45 -2.11 12.00
C GLY A 48 15.39 -3.39 12.82
N TYR A 49 14.24 -4.05 12.78
CA TYR A 49 14.01 -5.39 13.30
C TYR A 49 13.31 -6.22 12.24
N SER A 50 13.55 -7.52 12.19
CA SER A 50 12.96 -8.39 11.18
C SER A 50 12.38 -9.68 11.74
N VAL A 51 11.33 -10.17 11.08
CA VAL A 51 10.72 -11.48 11.33
C VAL A 51 10.31 -12.11 10.00
N ALA A 52 10.43 -13.44 9.92
CA ALA A 52 9.96 -14.21 8.79
C ALA A 52 8.46 -14.51 8.91
N LEU A 53 7.73 -14.40 7.79
CA LEU A 53 6.34 -14.79 7.65
C LEU A 53 6.29 -16.12 6.87
N PHE A 54 5.56 -17.09 7.40
CA PHE A 54 5.50 -18.45 6.86
C PHE A 54 4.12 -18.74 6.30
N ALA A 55 4.04 -19.56 5.25
CA ALA A 55 2.77 -20.09 4.78
C ALA A 55 2.11 -20.96 5.86
N ASP A 56 0.78 -21.03 5.85
CA ASP A 56 0.01 -21.84 6.80
C ASP A 56 0.49 -23.30 6.78
N GLY A 57 0.67 -23.89 7.97
CA GLY A 57 1.13 -25.28 8.15
C GLY A 57 2.66 -25.47 8.31
N ALA A 58 3.47 -24.41 8.22
CA ALA A 58 4.90 -24.49 8.54
C ALA A 58 5.13 -24.65 10.05
N GLY A 59 5.30 -25.89 10.51
CA GLY A 59 5.51 -26.21 11.93
C GLY A 59 6.77 -25.58 12.57
N PRO A 60 6.95 -25.71 13.90
CA PRO A 60 7.93 -24.93 14.68
C PRO A 60 9.42 -25.18 14.38
N GLY A 61 9.78 -26.10 13.48
CA GLY A 61 11.14 -26.65 13.36
C GLY A 61 12.07 -26.07 12.29
N ALA A 62 11.67 -25.04 11.54
CA ALA A 62 12.56 -24.49 10.50
C ALA A 62 13.59 -23.52 11.08
N THR A 63 14.87 -23.72 10.83
CA THR A 63 15.91 -22.73 11.13
C THR A 63 16.05 -21.73 9.99
N LEU A 64 16.43 -20.50 10.31
CA LEU A 64 16.69 -19.44 9.35
C LEU A 64 17.96 -19.77 8.56
N GLY A 65 17.83 -19.99 7.25
CA GLY A 65 18.96 -19.84 6.33
C GLY A 65 19.30 -18.35 6.22
N ALA A 66 20.51 -17.99 6.63
CA ALA A 66 21.06 -16.67 6.36
C ALA A 66 21.31 -16.53 4.84
N GLY A 67 20.86 -15.41 4.27
CA GLY A 67 21.29 -14.98 2.95
C GLY A 67 20.49 -15.56 1.77
N ALA A 68 20.22 -14.68 0.82
CA ALA A 68 19.84 -15.07 -0.52
C ALA A 68 21.00 -15.87 -1.14
N GLY A 69 20.73 -17.13 -1.47
CA GLY A 69 21.64 -17.95 -2.26
C GLY A 69 22.16 -19.17 -1.52
N ASP A 70 21.30 -20.12 -1.14
CA ASP A 70 21.75 -21.50 -1.08
C ASP A 70 20.57 -22.48 -1.28
N ARG A 71 20.82 -23.52 -2.08
CA ARG A 71 19.89 -24.63 -2.28
C ARG A 71 20.11 -25.61 -1.13
N GLY A 72 19.35 -25.44 -0.04
CA GLY A 72 19.41 -26.34 1.10
C GLY A 72 18.09 -26.35 1.87
N THR A 73 17.49 -27.53 1.98
CA THR A 73 16.23 -27.85 2.65
C THR A 73 16.07 -27.24 4.05
N GLY A 74 15.05 -26.40 4.21
CA GLY A 74 14.57 -25.82 5.48
C GLY A 74 13.37 -24.92 5.15
N ALA A 75 12.30 -24.93 5.95
CA ALA A 75 10.99 -24.40 5.51
C ALA A 75 11.08 -23.00 4.91
N SER A 76 10.54 -22.85 3.71
CA SER A 76 10.50 -21.59 2.97
C SER A 76 9.60 -20.59 3.71
N PHE A 77 10.17 -19.46 4.12
CA PHE A 77 9.38 -18.30 4.49
C PHE A 77 8.87 -17.62 3.22
N THR A 78 7.63 -17.12 3.24
CA THR A 78 7.01 -16.46 2.08
C THR A 78 7.47 -15.01 1.95
N ALA A 79 7.66 -14.33 3.08
CA ALA A 79 8.10 -12.94 3.11
C ALA A 79 8.83 -12.58 4.41
N ARG A 80 9.53 -11.45 4.42
CA ARG A 80 10.15 -10.89 5.62
C ARG A 80 9.48 -9.55 5.95
N LEU A 81 8.86 -9.49 7.12
CA LEU A 81 8.36 -8.26 7.71
C LEU A 81 9.52 -7.58 8.43
N ARG A 82 9.73 -6.30 8.15
CA ARG A 82 10.65 -5.43 8.88
C ARG A 82 9.89 -4.36 9.64
N VAL A 83 10.32 -4.07 10.85
CA VAL A 83 9.81 -2.98 11.67
C VAL A 83 10.94 -1.99 11.90
N TYR A 84 10.73 -0.77 11.45
CA TYR A 84 11.65 0.33 11.71
C TYR A 84 11.08 1.22 12.80
N GLU A 85 11.85 1.44 13.85
CA GLU A 85 11.53 2.43 14.88
C GLU A 85 12.21 3.76 14.52
N GLU A 86 11.40 4.78 14.25
CA GLU A 86 11.84 6.15 13.99
C GLU A 86 11.62 7.02 15.24
N THR A 87 12.66 7.67 15.72
CA THR A 87 12.57 8.63 16.84
C THR A 87 12.38 10.05 16.30
N MET A 88 11.27 10.70 16.67
CA MET A 88 10.86 11.96 16.03
C MET A 88 11.77 13.14 16.32
N LEU A 89 12.50 13.12 17.45
CA LEU A 89 13.46 14.18 17.80
C LEU A 89 14.69 14.16 16.90
N ASP A 90 15.06 12.98 16.41
CA ASP A 90 16.23 12.76 15.55
C ASP A 90 15.83 12.74 14.06
N SER A 91 14.52 12.70 13.79
CA SER A 91 13.95 12.66 12.45
C SER A 91 13.76 14.05 11.86
N THR A 92 14.03 14.17 10.56
CA THR A 92 13.70 15.35 9.76
C THR A 92 12.19 15.50 9.51
N ARG A 93 11.39 14.48 9.86
CA ARG A 93 9.94 14.38 9.58
C ARG A 93 9.09 14.54 10.84
N VAL A 94 9.31 15.60 11.62
CA VAL A 94 8.64 15.85 12.92
C VAL A 94 7.10 15.75 12.87
N HIS A 95 6.50 16.09 11.72
CA HIS A 95 5.07 15.98 11.49
C HIS A 95 4.72 14.83 10.55
N CYS A 96 3.60 14.16 10.83
CA CYS A 96 3.05 13.16 9.94
C CYS A 96 2.13 13.82 8.89
N ASP A 97 2.54 13.78 7.62
CA ASP A 97 1.73 14.29 6.51
C ASP A 97 0.39 13.54 6.34
N CYS A 98 0.33 12.25 6.67
CA CYS A 98 -0.94 11.51 6.60
C CYS A 98 -1.94 11.99 7.66
N CYS A 99 -1.48 12.19 8.92
CA CYS A 99 -2.25 12.84 9.97
C CYS A 99 -2.72 14.25 9.55
N ARG A 100 -1.87 14.95 8.78
CA ARG A 100 -2.22 16.25 8.21
C ARG A 100 -3.40 16.20 7.27
N CYS A 101 -3.34 15.28 6.32
CA CYS A 101 -4.39 15.11 5.32
C CYS A 101 -5.72 14.69 5.95
N ILE A 102 -5.71 13.70 6.86
CA ILE A 102 -6.95 13.20 7.50
C ILE A 102 -7.48 14.15 8.59
N GLY A 103 -6.64 15.04 9.13
CA GLY A 103 -7.04 16.00 10.17
C GLY A 103 -6.89 15.48 11.61
N TRP A 104 -6.01 14.49 11.83
CA TRP A 104 -5.68 14.01 13.18
C TRP A 104 -4.70 14.91 13.94
N HIS A 105 -4.28 16.01 13.32
CA HIS A 105 -3.34 17.04 13.78
C HIS A 105 -3.53 17.64 15.18
N HIS A 106 -4.58 17.29 15.92
CA HIS A 106 -4.77 17.78 17.28
C HIS A 106 -3.92 17.04 18.34
N HIS A 107 -3.11 16.05 17.94
CA HIS A 107 -2.23 15.33 18.86
C HIS A 107 -0.77 15.59 18.51
N PRO A 108 0.10 15.94 19.48
CA PRO A 108 1.53 15.93 19.23
C PRO A 108 1.91 14.55 18.72
N VAL A 109 2.46 14.53 17.49
CA VAL A 109 2.99 13.34 16.85
C VAL A 109 3.92 12.68 17.87
N THR A 110 3.60 11.44 18.22
CA THR A 110 4.26 10.74 19.31
C THR A 110 5.77 10.72 19.11
N ARG A 111 6.55 10.72 20.19
CA ARG A 111 8.02 10.71 20.12
C ARG A 111 8.63 9.58 19.29
N LYS A 112 7.86 8.53 18.99
CA LYS A 112 8.26 7.40 18.15
C LYS A 112 7.19 7.09 17.11
N GLN A 113 7.64 6.63 15.95
CA GLN A 113 6.81 6.04 14.89
C GLN A 113 7.38 4.66 14.53
N TYR A 114 6.48 3.74 14.19
CA TYR A 114 6.81 2.36 13.86
C TYR A 114 6.39 2.09 12.42
N HIS A 115 7.33 1.74 11.56
CA HIS A 115 7.08 1.47 10.14
C HIS A 115 7.17 -0.03 9.90
N PHE A 116 6.06 -0.63 9.53
CA PHE A 116 5.93 -2.05 9.18
C PHE A 116 6.07 -2.15 7.66
N ILE A 117 7.14 -2.77 7.21
CA ILE A 117 7.52 -2.81 5.80
C ILE A 117 7.79 -4.25 5.35
N ILE A 118 7.17 -4.63 4.24
CA ILE A 118 7.59 -5.78 3.44
C ILE A 118 8.23 -5.21 2.18
N HIS A 119 9.53 -5.44 2.02
CA HIS A 119 10.32 -4.92 0.90
C HIS A 119 9.94 -5.60 -0.40
N SER A 120 10.16 -4.91 -1.52
CA SER A 120 9.92 -5.44 -2.86
C SER A 120 10.70 -6.74 -3.11
N ASP A 121 10.03 -7.74 -3.68
CA ASP A 121 10.66 -8.94 -4.25
C ASP A 121 10.77 -8.85 -5.78
N PHE A 122 10.54 -7.65 -6.34
CA PHE A 122 10.61 -7.38 -7.76
C PHE A 122 12.03 -7.61 -8.30
N ARG A 123 12.11 -8.23 -9.48
CA ARG A 123 13.36 -8.65 -10.12
C ARG A 123 13.37 -8.13 -11.56
N THR A 124 14.13 -7.05 -11.79
CA THR A 124 14.29 -6.45 -13.14
C THR A 124 14.94 -7.41 -14.12
N ASP A 125 15.86 -8.27 -13.63
CA ASP A 125 16.59 -9.28 -14.39
C ASP A 125 15.68 -10.37 -15.00
N LEU A 126 14.49 -10.58 -14.43
CA LEU A 126 13.51 -11.55 -14.95
C LEU A 126 12.61 -10.96 -16.04
N LYS A 127 12.72 -9.68 -16.34
CA LYS A 127 11.89 -8.97 -17.33
C LYS A 127 12.76 -8.48 -18.50
N PRO A 128 12.67 -9.09 -19.69
CA PRO A 128 13.49 -8.70 -20.84
C PRO A 128 13.43 -7.20 -21.17
N GLU A 129 12.25 -6.58 -21.03
CA GLU A 129 12.03 -5.15 -21.27
C GLU A 129 12.74 -4.21 -20.28
N LEU A 130 13.21 -4.75 -19.16
CA LEU A 130 13.96 -4.05 -18.11
C LEU A 130 15.44 -4.43 -18.04
N GLN A 131 15.96 -5.18 -19.02
CA GLN A 131 17.37 -5.54 -19.04
C GLN A 131 18.27 -4.28 -19.05
N GLY A 132 19.24 -4.23 -18.14
CA GLY A 132 20.13 -3.07 -17.95
C GLY A 132 19.44 -1.84 -17.32
N LYS A 133 18.22 -1.99 -16.80
CA LYS A 133 17.47 -0.92 -16.11
C LYS A 133 17.31 -1.26 -14.63
N ARG A 134 17.21 -0.19 -13.83
CA ARG A 134 16.77 -0.21 -12.44
C ARG A 134 15.42 0.50 -12.31
N ILE A 135 14.72 0.22 -11.23
CA ILE A 135 13.49 0.94 -10.87
C ILE A 135 13.82 2.01 -9.83
N CYS A 136 13.37 3.24 -10.08
CA CYS A 136 13.48 4.32 -9.11
C CYS A 136 12.62 3.99 -7.89
N GLN A 137 13.20 4.03 -6.70
CA GLN A 137 12.49 3.69 -5.48
C GLN A 137 11.44 4.75 -5.09
N LEU A 138 11.46 5.95 -5.68
CA LEU A 138 10.58 7.07 -5.30
C LEU A 138 9.43 7.33 -6.28
N CYS A 139 9.62 7.05 -7.57
CA CYS A 139 8.62 7.34 -8.59
C CYS A 139 8.30 6.09 -9.43
N THR A 140 8.96 4.96 -9.17
CA THR A 140 8.81 3.67 -9.86
C THR A 140 9.12 3.70 -11.36
N ALA A 141 9.72 4.78 -11.88
CA ALA A 141 10.19 4.84 -13.25
C ALA A 141 11.31 3.82 -13.50
N ALA A 142 11.37 3.27 -14.70
CA ALA A 142 12.50 2.46 -15.15
C ALA A 142 13.55 3.36 -15.80
N LEU A 143 14.80 3.26 -15.37
CA LEU A 143 15.93 4.06 -15.85
C LEU A 143 17.17 3.18 -16.00
N PRO A 144 18.16 3.60 -16.81
CA PRO A 144 19.42 2.87 -16.94
C PRO A 144 20.07 2.60 -15.58
N GLU A 145 20.58 1.39 -15.37
CA GLU A 145 21.13 0.95 -14.09
C GLU A 145 22.26 1.85 -13.55
N LYS A 146 23.07 2.41 -14.45
CA LYS A 146 24.20 3.28 -14.11
C LYS A 146 23.78 4.68 -13.63
N GLU A 147 22.53 5.07 -13.88
CA GLU A 147 22.07 6.42 -13.62
C GLU A 147 21.61 6.57 -12.16
N LYS A 148 22.32 7.38 -11.37
CA LYS A 148 22.00 7.57 -9.93
C LYS A 148 20.84 8.54 -9.69
N VAL A 149 20.68 9.52 -10.56
CA VAL A 149 19.59 10.50 -10.49
C VAL A 149 18.48 10.06 -11.41
N CYS A 150 17.25 9.98 -10.90
CA CYS A 150 16.12 9.61 -11.72
C CYS A 150 15.74 10.74 -12.69
N THR A 151 15.74 10.47 -13.99
CA THR A 151 15.33 11.44 -15.03
C THR A 151 13.84 11.78 -14.98
N ALA A 152 13.00 10.95 -14.37
CA ALA A 152 11.56 11.18 -14.29
C ALA A 152 11.16 12.10 -13.13
N CYS A 153 11.79 11.96 -11.96
CA CYS A 153 11.46 12.79 -10.79
C CYS A 153 12.59 13.73 -10.33
N GLY A 154 13.79 13.63 -10.91
CA GLY A 154 14.96 14.45 -10.56
C GLY A 154 15.66 14.03 -9.28
N GLU A 155 15.20 12.97 -8.60
CA GLU A 155 15.70 12.58 -7.28
C GLU A 155 16.78 11.50 -7.36
N ASN A 156 17.74 11.57 -6.45
CA ASN A 156 18.67 10.45 -6.19
C ASN A 156 18.06 9.53 -5.12
N ASP A 157 17.33 8.53 -5.59
CA ASP A 157 16.62 7.60 -4.70
C ASP A 157 17.53 6.80 -3.76
N SER A 158 18.78 6.55 -4.16
CA SER A 158 19.78 5.91 -3.29
C SER A 158 20.20 6.74 -2.08
N GLN A 159 19.97 8.06 -2.11
CA GLN A 159 20.23 8.98 -1.00
C GLN A 159 18.98 9.31 -0.19
N THR A 160 17.83 8.78 -0.59
CA THR A 160 16.58 8.98 0.16
C THR A 160 16.34 7.88 1.17
N SER A 161 15.58 8.22 2.20
CA SER A 161 15.25 7.29 3.27
C SER A 161 14.44 6.11 2.75
N ILE A 162 14.75 4.93 3.28
CA ILE A 162 14.02 3.70 2.95
C ILE A 162 12.52 3.82 3.28
N LEU A 163 12.15 4.70 4.22
CA LEU A 163 10.77 4.96 4.64
C LEU A 163 9.97 5.76 3.59
N ASP A 164 10.65 6.33 2.59
CA ASP A 164 10.05 7.10 1.51
C ASP A 164 9.88 6.30 0.21
N TYR A 165 10.41 5.07 0.17
CA TYR A 165 10.32 4.22 -1.01
C TYR A 165 8.86 3.83 -1.32
N GLN A 166 8.52 3.91 -2.59
CA GLN A 166 7.21 3.58 -3.18
C GLN A 166 7.12 2.13 -3.64
N THR A 167 8.24 1.42 -3.67
CA THR A 167 8.41 0.06 -4.21
C THR A 167 8.12 -1.03 -3.20
N HIS A 168 7.96 -0.70 -1.91
CA HIS A 168 7.59 -1.64 -0.86
C HIS A 168 6.33 -2.40 -1.23
N LEU A 169 6.30 -3.72 -0.99
CA LEU A 169 5.08 -4.51 -1.15
C LEU A 169 4.02 -4.06 -0.16
N MET A 170 4.40 -3.85 1.10
CA MET A 170 3.52 -3.30 2.12
C MET A 170 4.30 -2.24 2.88
N HIS A 171 3.66 -1.09 3.11
CA HIS A 171 4.16 -0.10 4.06
C HIS A 171 2.98 0.40 4.88
N GLY A 172 2.94 0.02 6.15
CA GLY A 172 2.08 0.64 7.15
C GLY A 172 2.91 1.35 8.21
N MET A 173 2.36 2.41 8.79
CA MET A 173 3.01 3.17 9.85
C MET A 173 2.05 3.34 11.01
N LEU A 174 2.52 3.15 12.24
CA LEU A 174 1.77 3.36 13.48
C LEU A 174 2.53 4.32 14.39
N HIS A 175 1.82 5.33 14.88
CA HIS A 175 2.28 6.22 15.93
C HIS A 175 2.21 5.50 17.29
N ALA A 176 3.03 5.91 18.25
CA ALA A 176 3.05 5.30 19.58
C ALA A 176 1.72 5.45 20.36
N ASN A 177 0.81 6.33 19.92
CA ASN A 177 -0.53 6.46 20.50
C ASN A 177 -1.51 5.40 19.96
N GLY A 178 -1.08 4.56 19.00
CA GLY A 178 -1.87 3.50 18.37
C GLY A 178 -2.63 3.93 17.11
N CYS A 179 -2.63 5.20 16.74
CA CYS A 179 -3.18 5.64 15.45
C CYS A 179 -2.14 5.44 14.35
N GLY A 180 -2.55 5.28 13.10
CA GLY A 180 -1.59 5.23 12.00
C GLY A 180 -2.19 5.16 10.62
N HIS A 181 -1.35 4.78 9.66
CA HIS A 181 -1.65 4.92 8.24
C HIS A 181 -1.12 3.74 7.43
N LEU A 182 -1.99 3.12 6.64
CA LEU A 182 -1.57 2.24 5.57
C LEU A 182 -1.11 3.10 4.39
N LYS A 183 0.21 3.09 4.12
CA LYS A 183 0.80 3.88 3.04
C LYS A 183 0.75 3.12 1.72
N ARG A 184 1.16 1.84 1.67
CA ARG A 184 1.34 1.11 0.40
C ARG A 184 0.87 -0.35 0.49
N ILE A 185 0.26 -0.80 -0.60
CA ILE A 185 -0.04 -2.21 -0.92
C ILE A 185 0.26 -2.42 -2.41
N ASN A 186 1.39 -3.04 -2.70
CA ASN A 186 1.87 -3.37 -4.03
C ASN A 186 1.92 -4.90 -4.15
N GLY A 187 0.80 -5.50 -4.55
CA GLY A 187 0.69 -6.95 -4.76
C GLY A 187 1.29 -7.43 -6.09
N ARG A 188 0.88 -8.62 -6.53
CA ARG A 188 1.31 -9.22 -7.81
C ARG A 188 1.11 -8.30 -9.00
N GLU A 189 0.03 -7.53 -9.01
CA GLU A 189 -0.29 -6.61 -10.11
C GLU A 189 0.58 -5.35 -10.13
N ALA A 190 1.32 -5.09 -9.05
CA ALA A 190 2.39 -4.09 -8.98
C ALA A 190 3.79 -4.73 -9.14
N GLY A 191 3.86 -6.01 -9.48
CA GLY A 191 5.09 -6.74 -9.77
C GLY A 191 5.59 -7.67 -8.67
N SER A 192 4.85 -7.86 -7.56
CA SER A 192 5.25 -8.86 -6.57
C SER A 192 5.28 -10.26 -7.17
N ARG A 193 6.28 -11.07 -6.80
CA ARG A 193 6.38 -12.46 -7.26
C ARG A 193 5.64 -13.40 -6.32
N MET A 194 5.57 -13.07 -5.04
CA MET A 194 5.06 -13.96 -4.00
C MET A 194 3.67 -13.55 -3.52
N LEU A 195 3.48 -12.31 -3.08
CA LEU A 195 2.30 -11.90 -2.32
C LEU A 195 1.27 -11.14 -3.16
N SER A 196 0.00 -11.54 -3.05
CA SER A 196 -1.12 -10.79 -3.61
C SER A 196 -1.43 -9.52 -2.79
N GLY A 197 -2.11 -8.55 -3.40
CA GLY A 197 -2.60 -7.37 -2.67
C GLY A 197 -3.51 -7.75 -1.50
N GLN A 198 -4.30 -8.82 -1.66
CA GLN A 198 -5.17 -9.38 -0.63
C GLN A 198 -4.39 -9.92 0.57
N GLN A 199 -3.31 -10.68 0.33
CA GLN A 199 -2.46 -11.18 1.42
C GLN A 199 -1.77 -10.02 2.17
N LEU A 200 -1.27 -9.01 1.44
CA LEU A 200 -0.57 -7.88 2.04
C LEU A 200 -1.46 -7.06 2.98
N ILE A 201 -2.69 -6.74 2.56
CA ILE A 201 -3.62 -5.99 3.41
C ILE A 201 -4.10 -6.84 4.60
N GLN A 202 -4.27 -8.15 4.42
CA GLN A 202 -4.61 -9.05 5.53
C GLN A 202 -3.46 -9.21 6.54
N ILE A 203 -2.21 -9.27 6.09
CA ILE A 203 -1.03 -9.22 6.97
C ILE A 203 -1.05 -7.91 7.77
N TRP A 204 -1.30 -6.78 7.12
CA TRP A 204 -1.43 -5.49 7.78
C TRP A 204 -2.55 -5.46 8.82
N GLU A 205 -3.75 -5.96 8.49
CA GLU A 205 -4.87 -6.04 9.44
C GLU A 205 -4.56 -6.96 10.62
N LYS A 206 -3.92 -8.11 10.39
CA LYS A 206 -3.48 -9.00 11.46
C LYS A 206 -2.44 -8.33 12.37
N ILE A 207 -1.48 -7.56 11.83
CA ILE A 207 -0.50 -6.78 12.63
C ILE A 207 -1.25 -5.76 13.50
N CYS A 208 -2.15 -5.03 12.87
CA CYS A 208 -2.95 -4.01 13.50
C CYS A 208 -3.80 -4.53 14.67
N ASN A 209 -4.46 -5.67 14.47
CA ASN A 209 -5.26 -6.34 15.49
C ASN A 209 -4.38 -6.89 16.60
N LEU A 210 -3.30 -7.61 16.24
CA LEU A 210 -2.33 -8.17 17.18
C LEU A 210 -1.78 -7.10 18.14
N LEU A 211 -1.45 -5.92 17.60
CA LEU A 211 -0.86 -4.83 18.39
C LEU A 211 -1.91 -3.87 18.99
N ARG A 212 -3.20 -4.10 18.73
CA ARG A 212 -4.33 -3.25 19.17
C ARG A 212 -4.17 -1.79 18.75
N ALA A 213 -3.81 -1.58 17.48
CA ALA A 213 -3.84 -0.26 16.88
C ALA A 213 -5.27 0.30 16.91
N ARG A 214 -5.41 1.58 17.29
CA ARG A 214 -6.70 2.23 17.61
C ARG A 214 -7.50 2.60 16.38
N GLU A 215 -6.85 3.31 15.46
CA GLU A 215 -7.47 3.80 14.24
C GLU A 215 -6.40 3.86 13.15
N VAL A 216 -6.73 3.37 11.96
CA VAL A 216 -5.81 3.38 10.83
C VAL A 216 -6.50 4.02 9.64
N SER A 217 -5.82 4.96 9.01
CA SER A 217 -6.28 5.56 7.76
C SER A 217 -5.54 4.99 6.55
N VAL A 218 -6.16 5.08 5.39
CA VAL A 218 -5.53 4.82 4.08
C VAL A 218 -5.95 5.92 3.12
N GLU A 219 -5.04 6.32 2.25
CA GLU A 219 -5.35 7.21 1.13
C GLU A 219 -5.35 6.36 -0.16
N ASP A 220 -6.49 6.26 -0.83
CA ASP A 220 -6.57 5.53 -2.09
C ASP A 220 -5.99 6.37 -3.24
N VAL A 221 -4.70 6.15 -3.50
CA VAL A 221 -3.96 6.73 -4.63
C VAL A 221 -3.68 5.73 -5.75
N SER A 222 -4.32 4.55 -5.73
CA SER A 222 -3.99 3.41 -6.60
C SER A 222 -4.26 3.66 -8.09
N GLN A 223 -3.24 3.94 -8.90
CA GLN A 223 -3.46 4.16 -10.35
C GLN A 223 -3.70 2.87 -11.15
N LYS A 224 -3.85 1.72 -10.46
CA LYS A 224 -4.04 0.41 -11.10
C LYS A 224 -5.32 0.39 -11.93
N TYR A 225 -5.16 0.21 -13.24
CA TYR A 225 -6.26 0.16 -14.21
C TYR A 225 -7.21 1.37 -14.12
N GLY A 226 -6.69 2.56 -13.79
CA GLY A 226 -7.44 3.81 -13.84
C GLY A 226 -8.44 4.03 -12.69
N VAL A 227 -9.39 4.93 -12.91
CA VAL A 227 -10.45 5.27 -11.93
C VAL A 227 -11.61 4.28 -12.06
N GLU A 228 -11.91 3.85 -13.27
CA GLU A 228 -12.90 2.85 -13.63
C GLU A 228 -12.76 1.57 -12.80
N PHE A 229 -11.54 1.07 -12.62
CA PHE A 229 -11.31 -0.13 -11.82
C PHE A 229 -11.55 0.09 -10.33
N ARG A 230 -11.24 1.29 -9.81
CA ARG A 230 -11.57 1.64 -8.41
C ARG A 230 -13.07 1.70 -8.17
N LEU A 231 -13.82 2.11 -9.18
CA LEU A 231 -15.27 2.25 -9.15
C LEU A 231 -16.01 0.91 -9.32
N LEU A 232 -15.36 -0.12 -9.85
CA LEU A 232 -15.94 -1.44 -10.04
C LEU A 232 -16.42 -2.06 -8.72
N ASN A 233 -15.62 -1.96 -7.65
CA ASN A 233 -15.98 -2.52 -6.35
C ASN A 233 -17.20 -1.81 -5.73
N PRO A 234 -17.26 -0.46 -5.71
CA PRO A 234 -18.47 0.27 -5.33
C PRO A 234 -19.71 -0.11 -6.14
N VAL A 235 -19.57 -0.32 -7.46
CA VAL A 235 -20.69 -0.77 -8.32
C VAL A 235 -21.17 -2.15 -7.92
N ALA A 236 -20.26 -3.12 -7.81
CA ALA A 236 -20.62 -4.51 -7.57
C ALA A 236 -21.08 -4.76 -6.12
N CYS A 237 -20.38 -4.17 -5.15
CA CYS A 237 -20.46 -4.53 -3.74
C CYS A 237 -20.95 -3.39 -2.84
N GLY A 238 -21.15 -2.17 -3.37
CA GLY A 238 -21.55 -1.00 -2.58
C GLY A 238 -20.44 -0.39 -1.72
N GLN A 239 -19.20 -0.88 -1.84
CA GLN A 239 -18.06 -0.46 -1.03
C GLN A 239 -16.76 -0.45 -1.85
N THR A 240 -15.77 0.33 -1.41
CA THR A 240 -14.45 0.33 -2.04
C THR A 240 -13.72 -1.00 -1.80
N TRP A 241 -12.61 -1.24 -2.50
CA TRP A 241 -11.76 -2.40 -2.21
C TRP A 241 -11.23 -2.39 -0.77
N TYR A 242 -10.84 -1.24 -0.24
CA TYR A 242 -10.47 -1.12 1.18
C TYR A 242 -11.68 -1.34 2.11
N GLY A 243 -12.89 -1.01 1.67
CA GLY A 243 -14.13 -1.23 2.41
C GLY A 243 -14.38 -2.68 2.78
N THR A 244 -13.95 -3.64 1.95
CA THR A 244 -14.07 -5.07 2.27
C THR A 244 -13.24 -5.49 3.50
N TYR A 245 -12.33 -4.62 3.97
CA TYR A 245 -11.52 -4.81 5.18
C TYR A 245 -11.93 -3.86 6.32
N GLY A 246 -13.11 -3.24 6.23
CA GLY A 246 -13.66 -2.38 7.26
C GLY A 246 -13.25 -0.91 7.16
N TYR A 247 -12.45 -0.50 6.17
CA TYR A 247 -12.14 0.91 5.94
C TYR A 247 -13.39 1.65 5.41
N ALA A 248 -13.88 2.64 6.16
CA ALA A 248 -15.00 3.49 5.80
C ALA A 248 -14.56 4.94 5.50
N PHE A 249 -15.39 5.71 4.80
CA PHE A 249 -15.08 7.11 4.47
C PHE A 249 -14.62 7.89 5.72
N GLY A 250 -13.39 8.43 5.67
CA GLY A 250 -12.82 9.24 6.74
C GLY A 250 -12.98 10.72 6.41
N LYS A 251 -12.18 11.20 5.45
CA LYS A 251 -12.21 12.60 5.00
C LYS A 251 -12.04 12.70 3.50
N GLY A 252 -12.89 13.49 2.86
CA GLY A 252 -12.85 13.77 1.43
C GLY A 252 -12.16 15.10 1.11
N SER A 253 -12.01 15.36 -0.19
CA SER A 253 -11.69 16.69 -0.70
C SER A 253 -12.74 17.73 -0.31
N PHE A 254 -12.41 19.01 -0.46
CA PHE A 254 -13.33 20.12 -0.16
C PHE A 254 -14.71 19.90 -0.82
N GLY A 255 -15.79 20.05 -0.04
CA GLY A 255 -17.16 19.83 -0.49
C GLY A 255 -17.62 18.37 -0.55
N ASN A 256 -16.73 17.39 -0.34
CA ASN A 256 -17.09 15.98 -0.29
C ASN A 256 -17.28 15.51 1.16
N THR A 257 -18.51 15.12 1.47
CA THR A 257 -18.95 14.61 2.77
C THR A 257 -19.16 13.09 2.70
N ALA A 258 -19.28 12.44 3.87
CA ALA A 258 -19.65 11.03 3.91
C ALA A 258 -21.00 10.76 3.22
N ALA A 259 -21.95 11.70 3.32
CA ALA A 259 -23.26 11.61 2.68
C ALA A 259 -23.15 11.72 1.15
N SER A 260 -22.38 12.68 0.62
CA SER A 260 -22.17 12.80 -0.83
C SER A 260 -21.42 11.60 -1.39
N HIS A 261 -20.41 11.08 -0.67
CA HIS A 261 -19.70 9.86 -1.06
C HIS A 261 -20.62 8.65 -1.12
N ARG A 262 -21.45 8.44 -0.09
CA ARG A 262 -22.44 7.36 -0.06
C ARG A 262 -23.47 7.49 -1.19
N ASN A 263 -24.02 8.70 -1.38
CA ASN A 263 -24.98 8.97 -2.44
C ASN A 263 -24.38 8.74 -3.83
N ALA A 264 -23.10 9.08 -4.03
CA ALA A 264 -22.40 8.81 -5.29
C ALA A 264 -22.25 7.30 -5.53
N ALA A 265 -21.86 6.53 -4.51
CA ALA A 265 -21.75 5.07 -4.61
C ALA A 265 -23.10 4.41 -4.94
N GLU A 266 -24.19 4.82 -4.26
CA GLU A 266 -25.54 4.31 -4.53
C GLU A 266 -26.02 4.67 -5.94
N ARG A 267 -25.78 5.90 -6.40
CA ARG A 267 -26.12 6.31 -7.77
C ARG A 267 -25.38 5.49 -8.81
N LEU A 268 -24.10 5.23 -8.57
CA LEU A 268 -23.27 4.47 -9.49
C LEU A 268 -23.69 2.99 -9.54
N ARG A 269 -24.02 2.41 -8.39
CA ARG A 269 -24.54 1.04 -8.26
C ARG A 269 -25.91 0.86 -8.89
N GLY A 270 -26.81 1.83 -8.71
CA GLY A 270 -28.16 1.84 -9.27
C GLY A 270 -28.22 2.31 -10.73
N PHE A 271 -27.08 2.64 -11.35
CA PHE A 271 -27.05 3.17 -12.70
C PHE A 271 -27.50 2.09 -13.71
N PRO A 272 -28.55 2.31 -14.51
CA PRO A 272 -29.02 1.31 -15.47
C PRO A 272 -27.98 1.06 -16.57
N LEU A 273 -27.53 -0.19 -16.73
CA LEU A 273 -26.54 -0.54 -17.77
C LEU A 273 -27.03 -0.22 -19.20
N GLU A 274 -28.34 -0.28 -19.44
CA GLU A 274 -28.91 0.12 -20.74
C GLU A 274 -28.63 1.59 -21.07
N ALA A 275 -28.48 2.47 -20.07
CA ALA A 275 -28.21 3.88 -20.29
C ALA A 275 -26.79 4.17 -20.81
N VAL A 276 -25.83 3.27 -20.60
CA VAL A 276 -24.45 3.37 -21.15
C VAL A 276 -24.24 2.52 -22.40
N LYS A 277 -25.23 1.71 -22.79
CA LYS A 277 -25.12 0.81 -23.95
C LYS A 277 -24.77 1.54 -25.24
N ALA A 278 -25.37 2.70 -25.47
CA ALA A 278 -25.07 3.54 -26.64
C ALA A 278 -23.61 4.01 -26.63
N ASP A 279 -23.07 4.37 -25.46
CA ASP A 279 -21.67 4.78 -25.31
C ASP A 279 -20.72 3.62 -25.60
N PHE A 280 -21.01 2.41 -25.11
CA PHE A 280 -20.21 1.22 -25.42
C PHE A 280 -20.24 0.85 -26.90
N ILE A 281 -21.39 0.98 -27.57
CA ILE A 281 -21.49 0.76 -29.03
C ILE A 281 -20.66 1.81 -29.78
N ALA A 282 -20.73 3.07 -29.37
CA ALA A 282 -19.94 4.14 -29.98
C ALA A 282 -18.44 3.95 -29.79
N MET A 283 -18.00 3.52 -28.59
CA MET A 283 -16.60 3.18 -28.31
C MET A 283 -16.10 1.98 -29.13
N ALA A 284 -16.92 0.94 -29.30
CA ALA A 284 -16.57 -0.20 -30.14
C ALA A 284 -16.40 0.21 -31.62
N ALA A 285 -17.32 1.05 -32.13
CA ALA A 285 -17.27 1.56 -33.49
C ALA A 285 -16.03 2.44 -33.75
N SER A 286 -15.66 3.32 -32.82
CA SER A 286 -14.48 4.19 -32.95
C SER A 286 -13.16 3.41 -32.92
N THR A 287 -13.09 2.33 -32.14
CA THR A 287 -11.93 1.42 -32.08
C THR A 287 -11.76 0.65 -33.40
N SER A 288 -12.86 0.22 -34.03
CA SER A 288 -12.81 -0.43 -35.34
C SER A 288 -12.44 0.53 -36.50
N ALA A 289 -12.80 1.81 -36.41
CA ALA A 289 -12.46 2.82 -37.42
C ALA A 289 -10.97 3.20 -37.40
N THR A 290 -10.34 3.20 -36.23
CA THR A 290 -8.89 3.46 -36.08
C THR A 290 -8.03 2.27 -36.52
N ALA A 291 -8.52 1.04 -36.38
CA ALA A 291 -7.86 -0.15 -36.92
C ALA A 291 -7.83 -0.20 -38.47
N GLY A 292 -8.78 0.46 -39.15
CA GLY A 292 -8.87 0.49 -40.61
C GLY A 292 -8.00 1.54 -41.31
N ALA A 293 -7.45 2.53 -40.59
CA ALA A 293 -6.77 3.68 -41.18
C ALA A 293 -5.23 3.65 -41.05
N GLY A 294 -4.64 2.55 -40.57
CA GLY A 294 -3.22 2.48 -40.17
C GLY A 294 -2.40 1.34 -40.78
N ALA A 295 -2.64 0.95 -42.03
CA ALA A 295 -1.72 0.07 -42.77
C ALA A 295 -0.66 0.90 -43.49
N GLY A 296 0.34 1.40 -42.75
CA GLY A 296 1.53 2.00 -43.38
C GLY A 296 2.19 3.16 -42.64
N VAL A 297 2.65 2.94 -41.40
CA VAL A 297 3.90 3.48 -40.85
C VAL A 297 4.13 2.82 -39.48
N GLY A 298 5.36 2.39 -39.20
CA GLY A 298 5.74 1.49 -38.11
C GLY A 298 5.13 1.84 -36.75
N ALA A 299 4.16 1.02 -36.33
CA ALA A 299 3.63 1.01 -34.99
C ALA A 299 4.66 0.36 -34.05
N VAL A 300 5.34 1.18 -33.26
CA VAL A 300 5.93 0.74 -31.99
C VAL A 300 4.79 0.20 -31.14
N ALA A 301 4.72 -1.14 -31.05
CA ALA A 301 3.79 -1.83 -30.17
C ALA A 301 4.03 -1.34 -28.74
N ALA A 302 3.06 -0.56 -28.22
CA ALA A 302 2.90 -0.36 -26.80
C ALA A 302 2.59 -1.73 -26.21
N VAL A 303 3.62 -2.41 -25.73
CA VAL A 303 3.47 -3.61 -24.92
C VAL A 303 2.63 -3.20 -23.71
N GLU A 304 1.44 -3.80 -23.59
CA GLU A 304 0.66 -3.90 -22.37
C GLU A 304 1.51 -4.63 -21.31
N GLY A 305 2.46 -3.89 -20.75
CA GLY A 305 3.24 -4.25 -19.59
C GLY A 305 2.98 -3.16 -18.57
N GLY A 306 2.15 -3.48 -17.57
CA GLY A 306 1.95 -2.67 -16.39
C GLY A 306 3.26 -2.49 -15.63
N LEU A 307 4.08 -1.55 -16.08
CA LEU A 307 5.14 -0.87 -15.35
C LEU A 307 5.65 0.31 -16.20
N VAL A 308 4.82 1.33 -16.41
CA VAL A 308 5.35 2.65 -16.77
C VAL A 308 4.69 3.70 -15.90
N ALA A 309 5.52 4.18 -14.97
CA ALA A 309 5.27 5.32 -14.14
C ALA A 309 4.73 6.54 -14.93
N ARG A 310 3.66 7.13 -14.42
CA ARG A 310 3.55 8.59 -14.33
C ARG A 310 3.47 8.96 -12.85
N ALA A 311 4.65 9.12 -12.25
CA ALA A 311 4.77 9.75 -10.95
C ALA A 311 5.54 11.07 -11.12
N ALA A 312 4.80 12.18 -11.16
CA ALA A 312 5.22 13.48 -10.63
C ALA A 312 4.06 14.47 -10.77
N GLY A 313 3.20 14.51 -9.74
CA GLY A 313 2.28 15.61 -9.46
C GLY A 313 2.36 16.04 -7.98
N GLY A 314 3.52 15.82 -7.35
CA GLY A 314 3.83 16.26 -5.99
C GLY A 314 4.55 17.61 -6.04
N ASN A 315 3.82 18.67 -6.33
CA ASN A 315 4.35 20.03 -6.21
C ASN A 315 4.51 20.36 -4.71
N ARG A 316 5.74 20.28 -4.18
CA ARG A 316 6.11 21.01 -2.96
C ARG A 316 6.47 22.43 -3.40
N THR A 317 5.49 23.33 -3.42
CA THR A 317 5.77 24.76 -3.52
C THR A 317 6.23 25.28 -2.17
N SER A 318 7.52 25.55 -2.06
CA SER A 318 7.98 26.70 -1.29
C SER A 318 7.57 27.96 -2.05
N GLY A 319 6.58 28.70 -1.54
CA GLY A 319 6.33 30.11 -1.82
C GLY A 319 5.97 30.53 -3.25
N GLY A 320 4.78 31.11 -3.43
CA GLY A 320 4.43 31.93 -4.59
C GLY A 320 3.22 31.42 -5.37
N GLY A 321 2.11 32.15 -5.27
CA GLY A 321 0.85 31.79 -5.90
C GLY A 321 0.88 31.84 -7.44
N ARG A 322 0.20 30.87 -8.05
CA ARG A 322 -0.72 31.05 -9.20
C ARG A 322 -1.45 29.74 -9.44
N THR A 323 -2.76 29.88 -9.63
CA THR A 323 -3.74 28.84 -9.89
C THR A 323 -3.56 28.22 -11.27
N SER A 324 -3.45 26.90 -11.35
CA SER A 324 -3.84 26.14 -12.55
C SER A 324 -4.40 24.77 -12.14
N GLU A 325 -5.71 24.65 -12.26
CA GLU A 325 -6.46 23.40 -12.15
C GLU A 325 -6.15 22.52 -13.37
N THR A 326 -5.51 21.38 -13.14
CA THR A 326 -5.54 20.23 -14.04
C THR A 326 -5.77 18.98 -13.20
N GLY A 327 -6.68 18.12 -13.66
CA GLY A 327 -7.42 17.14 -12.86
C GLY A 327 -6.57 16.25 -11.97
N ARG A 328 -6.70 16.45 -10.65
CA ARG A 328 -6.33 15.46 -9.64
C ARG A 328 -7.55 14.58 -9.39
N SER A 329 -7.40 13.26 -9.56
CA SER A 329 -8.38 12.30 -9.04
C SER A 329 -8.58 12.59 -7.55
N ALA A 330 -9.85 12.65 -7.11
CA ALA A 330 -10.22 12.99 -5.74
C ALA A 330 -9.72 11.91 -4.78
N ALA A 331 -8.55 12.13 -4.18
CA ALA A 331 -8.04 11.27 -3.11
C ALA A 331 -9.01 11.35 -1.92
N THR A 332 -9.53 10.19 -1.51
CA THR A 332 -10.38 10.08 -0.33
C THR A 332 -9.62 9.27 0.70
N ALA A 333 -9.53 9.81 1.91
CA ALA A 333 -8.93 9.09 3.02
C ALA A 333 -10.02 8.30 3.74
N VAL A 334 -9.71 7.05 4.07
CA VAL A 334 -10.64 6.05 4.57
C VAL A 334 -10.11 5.55 5.92
N THR A 335 -10.94 5.40 6.95
CA THR A 335 -10.55 4.95 8.30
C THR A 335 -11.35 3.70 8.71
N GLY A 336 -10.72 2.76 9.40
CA GLY A 336 -11.39 1.54 9.89
C GLY A 336 -11.76 1.61 11.37
N PRO A 337 -12.96 1.16 11.80
CA PRO A 337 -13.30 1.02 13.22
C PRO A 337 -12.62 -0.22 13.80
N ARG A 338 -12.21 -0.17 15.08
CA ARG A 338 -11.66 -1.31 15.81
C ARG A 338 -12.30 -1.42 17.18
N GLY A 339 -12.93 -2.57 17.41
CA GLY A 339 -13.89 -2.78 18.49
C GLY A 339 -13.33 -2.52 19.88
N ALA A 340 -14.11 -1.79 20.67
CA ALA A 340 -14.33 -2.13 22.06
C ALA A 340 -15.58 -3.00 22.13
N ASP A 341 -15.56 -4.03 22.97
CA ASP A 341 -16.79 -4.64 23.46
C ASP A 341 -17.76 -3.54 23.92
N ALA A 342 -18.92 -3.50 23.30
CA ALA A 342 -20.13 -2.94 23.87
C ALA A 342 -21.31 -3.83 23.44
N ALA A 343 -21.22 -5.11 23.81
CA ALA A 343 -22.40 -5.91 24.01
C ALA A 343 -23.11 -5.40 25.28
N GLY A 344 -24.37 -5.00 25.15
CA GLY A 344 -25.32 -4.94 26.27
C GLY A 344 -25.58 -3.56 26.88
N ALA A 345 -26.53 -2.81 26.31
CA ALA A 345 -27.46 -1.98 27.08
C ALA A 345 -28.64 -1.55 26.20
N ALA A 346 -29.53 -2.50 25.88
CA ALA A 346 -30.89 -2.23 25.45
C ALA A 346 -31.75 -3.46 25.77
N ALA A 347 -32.34 -3.49 26.97
CA ALA A 347 -33.61 -4.13 27.35
C ALA A 347 -33.68 -4.36 28.87
N ALA A 348 -34.09 -3.33 29.60
CA ALA A 348 -34.95 -3.33 30.80
C ALA A 348 -34.96 -1.89 31.35
#